data_AF-A0A4Q0Q514-F1
#
_entry.id   AF-A0A4Q0Q514-F1
#
_cell.length_a   1.000
_cell.length_b   1.000
_cell.length_c   1.000
_cell.angle_alpha   90.00
_cell.angle_beta   90.00
_cell.angle_gamma   90.00
#
_symmetry.space_group_name_H-M   'P 1'
#
loop_
_entity.id
_entity.type
_entity.pdbx_description
1 polymer ?
#
loop_
_entity_poly.entity_id
_entity_poly.type
_entity_poly.pdbx_seq_one_letter_code
_entity_poly.pdbx_strand_id
1 'polypeptide(L)' 'MSAKKPAEPSVESIARSERKRLAAEEGMRALADVERQAIEVRKNMARLREVREAKEAADEALRIALPPPKKRSRKPAR' A
#
# COMPACT_ATOMS: atom_id res chain seq x y z
N MET A 1 60.45 -1.04 -8.51
CA MET A 1 59.00 -0.74 -8.49
C MET A 1 58.69 0.12 -7.26
N SER A 2 58.66 1.45 -7.39
CA SER A 2 58.41 2.34 -6.24
C SER A 2 56.96 2.25 -5.79
N ALA A 3 56.76 1.75 -4.57
CA ALA A 3 55.50 1.82 -3.86
C ALA A 3 55.15 3.29 -3.59
N LYS A 4 54.18 3.83 -4.35
CA LYS A 4 53.62 5.15 -4.09
C LYS A 4 52.81 5.06 -2.79
N LYS A 5 53.28 5.77 -1.75
CA LYS A 5 52.53 5.96 -0.49
C LYS A 5 51.14 6.52 -0.80
N PRO A 6 50.08 6.12 -0.08
CA PRO A 6 48.75 6.69 -0.29
C PRO A 6 48.83 8.19 0.01
N ALA A 7 48.68 9.02 -1.03
CA ALA A 7 48.55 10.45 -0.85
C ALA A 7 47.21 10.70 -0.14
N GLU A 8 47.25 11.43 0.97
CA GLU A 8 46.03 11.81 1.68
C GLU A 8 45.07 12.50 0.70
N PRO A 9 43.78 12.10 0.68
CA PRO A 9 42.82 12.69 -0.23
C PRO A 9 42.66 14.18 0.05
N SER A 10 42.57 14.99 -1.00
CA SER A 10 42.33 16.42 -0.83
C SER A 10 41.01 16.68 -0.12
N VAL A 11 40.90 17.82 0.59
CA VAL A 11 39.69 18.24 1.30
C VAL A 11 38.45 18.21 0.40
N GLU A 12 38.59 18.61 -0.87
CA GLU A 12 37.53 18.56 -1.87
C GLU A 12 37.11 17.13 -2.25
N SER A 13 38.05 16.18 -2.23
CA SER A 13 37.77 14.77 -2.47
C SER A 13 36.96 14.18 -1.32
N ILE A 14 37.32 14.52 -0.08
CA ILE A 14 36.58 14.12 1.13
C ILE A 14 35.16 14.69 1.09
N ALA A 15 35.01 16.00 0.85
CA ALA A 15 33.69 16.64 0.76
C ALA A 15 32.81 16.03 -0.34
N ARG A 16 33.38 15.68 -1.50
CA ARG A 16 32.65 14.96 -2.56
C ARG A 16 32.23 13.55 -2.12
N SER A 17 33.10 12.84 -1.42
CA SER A 17 32.80 11.48 -0.92
C SER A 17 31.68 11.50 0.12
N GLU A 18 31.68 12.48 1.01
CA GLU A 18 30.63 12.65 2.03
C GLU A 18 29.28 12.98 1.39
N ARG A 19 29.25 13.90 0.41
CA ARG A 19 28.00 14.20 -0.33
C ARG A 19 27.43 12.96 -1.03
N LYS A 20 28.29 12.15 -1.66
CA LYS A 20 27.87 10.89 -2.28
C LYS A 20 27.31 9.90 -1.26
N ARG A 21 27.95 9.80 -0.10
CA ARG A 21 27.51 8.94 0.99
C ARG A 21 26.14 9.37 1.51
N LEU A 22 25.95 10.66 1.78
CA LEU A 22 24.67 11.20 2.24
C LEU A 22 23.56 10.96 1.20
N ALA A 23 23.83 11.23 -0.07
CA ALA A 23 22.87 10.97 -1.14
C ALA A 23 22.49 9.48 -1.25
N ALA A 24 23.45 8.56 -1.04
CA ALA A 24 23.17 7.13 -1.03
C ALA A 24 22.32 6.72 0.20
N GLU A 25 22.65 7.24 1.39
CA GLU A 25 21.89 6.98 2.62
C GLU A 25 20.45 7.51 2.52
N GLU A 26 20.27 8.71 1.98
CA GLU A 26 18.95 9.30 1.73
C GLU A 26 18.17 8.52 0.66
N GLY A 27 18.84 8.08 -0.40
CA GLY A 27 18.24 7.22 -1.43
C GLY A 27 17.73 5.90 -0.86
N MET A 28 18.51 5.25 0.02
CA MET A 28 18.06 4.03 0.70
C MET A 28 16.86 4.28 1.61
N ARG A 29 16.84 5.39 2.35
CA ARG A 29 15.70 5.77 3.20
C ARG A 29 14.43 6.00 2.37
N ALA A 30 14.55 6.70 1.26
CA ALA A 30 13.42 6.97 0.37
C ALA A 30 12.82 5.66 -0.21
N LEU A 31 13.67 4.70 -0.61
CA LEU A 31 13.18 3.40 -1.07
C LEU A 31 12.46 2.62 0.05
N ALA A 32 13.03 2.62 1.27
CA ALA A 32 12.39 1.99 2.41
C ALA A 32 11.02 2.62 2.75
N ASP A 33 10.88 3.94 2.60
CA ASP A 33 9.59 4.63 2.80
C ASP A 33 8.54 4.21 1.77
N VAL A 34 8.92 4.11 0.50
CA VAL A 34 8.03 3.65 -0.57
C VAL A 34 7.59 2.21 -0.32
N GLU A 35 8.50 1.33 0.10
CA GLU A 35 8.17 -0.05 0.44
C GLU A 35 7.19 -0.15 1.61
N ARG A 36 7.40 0.64 2.67
CA ARG A 36 6.49 0.71 3.82
C ARG A 36 5.10 1.16 3.39
N GLN A 37 5.00 2.25 2.63
CA GLN A 37 3.73 2.75 2.11
C GLN A 37 3.02 1.72 1.22
N ALA A 38 3.76 1.03 0.35
CA ALA A 38 3.19 -0.01 -0.50
C ALA A 38 2.60 -1.17 0.32
N ILE A 39 3.25 -1.58 1.40
CA ILE A 39 2.74 -2.62 2.32
C ILE A 39 1.45 -2.14 3.00
N GLU A 40 1.42 -0.89 3.48
CA GLU A 40 0.22 -0.32 4.11
C GLU A 40 -0.97 -0.26 3.17
N VAL A 41 -0.76 0.17 1.91
CA VAL A 41 -1.80 0.18 0.87
C VAL A 41 -2.34 -1.23 0.63
N ARG A 42 -1.47 -2.24 0.51
CA ARG A 42 -1.90 -3.64 0.31
C ARG A 42 -2.74 -4.14 1.49
N LYS A 43 -2.32 -3.86 2.73
CA LYS A 43 -3.06 -4.22 3.94
C LYS A 43 -4.43 -3.54 3.99
N ASN A 44 -4.49 -2.24 3.67
CA ASN A 44 -5.73 -1.50 3.63
C ASN A 44 -6.68 -2.07 2.57
N MET A 45 -6.17 -2.36 1.37
CA MET A 45 -6.93 -2.97 0.30
C MET A 45 -7.47 -4.36 0.66
N ALA A 46 -6.71 -5.17 1.40
CA ALA A 46 -7.19 -6.45 1.91
C ALA A 46 -8.35 -6.24 2.89
N ARG A 47 -8.16 -5.36 3.90
CA ARG A 47 -9.22 -5.02 4.86
C ARG A 47 -10.49 -4.48 4.18
N LEU A 48 -10.35 -3.64 3.17
CA LEU A 48 -11.50 -3.11 2.44
C LEU A 48 -12.27 -4.19 1.68
N ARG A 49 -11.59 -5.23 1.18
CA ARG A 49 -12.26 -6.38 0.55
C ARG A 49 -13.04 -7.19 1.59
N GLU A 50 -12.40 -7.53 2.71
CA GLU A 50 -13.05 -8.23 3.82
C GLU A 50 -14.31 -7.50 4.31
N VAL A 51 -14.23 -6.18 4.46
CA VAL A 51 -15.38 -5.36 4.86
C VAL A 51 -16.50 -5.38 3.80
N ARG A 52 -16.18 -5.39 2.51
CA ARG A 52 -17.18 -5.49 1.44
C ARG A 52 -17.85 -6.85 1.44
N GLU A 53 -17.07 -7.92 1.48
CA GLU A 53 -17.58 -9.30 1.52
C GLU A 53 -18.48 -9.52 2.74
N ALA A 54 -18.08 -9.02 3.92
CA ALA A 54 -18.90 -9.10 5.12
C ALA A 54 -20.22 -8.33 5.00
N LYS A 55 -20.21 -7.15 4.34
CA LYS A 55 -21.43 -6.37 4.07
C LYS A 55 -22.34 -7.09 3.09
N GLU A 56 -21.80 -7.61 1.99
CA GLU A 56 -22.57 -8.34 0.99
C GLU A 56 -23.23 -9.59 1.59
N ALA A 57 -22.50 -10.35 2.42
CA ALA A 57 -23.04 -11.49 3.14
C ALA A 57 -24.16 -11.08 4.12
N ALA A 58 -24.02 -9.96 4.82
CA ALA A 58 -25.05 -9.44 5.71
C ALA A 58 -26.30 -9.00 4.93
N ASP A 59 -26.12 -8.28 3.81
CA ASP A 59 -27.22 -7.84 2.96
C ASP A 59 -27.95 -9.03 2.30
N GLU A 60 -27.22 -10.06 1.89
CA GLU A 60 -27.81 -11.30 1.37
C GLU A 60 -28.59 -12.05 2.46
N ALA A 61 -28.03 -12.16 3.68
CA ALA A 61 -28.74 -12.74 4.81
C ALA A 61 -30.05 -11.99 5.13
N LEU A 62 -30.03 -10.65 5.07
CA LEU A 62 -31.23 -9.84 5.22
C LEU A 62 -32.24 -10.11 4.10
N ARG A 63 -31.80 -10.18 2.84
CA ARG A 63 -32.68 -10.51 1.71
C ARG A 63 -33.35 -11.88 1.85
N ILE A 64 -32.61 -12.88 2.32
CA ILE A 64 -33.14 -14.23 2.58
C ILE A 64 -34.15 -14.20 3.74
N ALA A 65 -33.88 -13.40 4.78
CA ALA A 65 -34.77 -13.24 5.93
C ALA A 65 -36.05 -12.46 5.59
N LEU A 66 -36.06 -11.65 4.53
CA LEU A 66 -37.26 -10.93 4.11
C LEU A 66 -38.33 -11.91 3.60
N PRO A 67 -39.59 -11.81 4.07
CA PRO A 67 -40.67 -12.67 3.61
C PRO A 67 -40.93 -12.45 2.11
N PRO A 68 -41.34 -13.49 1.36
CA PRO A 68 -41.59 -13.36 -0.07
C PRO A 68 -42.67 -12.32 -0.32
N PRO A 69 -42.54 -11.50 -1.39
CA PRO A 69 -43.50 -10.46 -1.69
C PRO A 69 -44.90 -11.06 -1.85
N LYS A 70 -45.85 -10.58 -1.04
CA LYS A 70 -47.25 -11.01 -1.09
C LYS A 70 -47.80 -10.69 -2.48
N LYS A 71 -48.17 -11.72 -3.25
CA LYS A 71 -48.79 -11.56 -4.57
C LYS A 71 -50.01 -10.65 -4.43
N ARG A 72 -49.96 -9.45 -5.01
CA ARG A 72 -51.15 -8.57 -5.10
C ARG A 72 -52.13 -9.29 -6.01
N SER A 73 -53.25 -9.76 -5.44
CA SER A 73 -54.36 -10.23 -6.24
C SER A 73 -54.83 -9.07 -7.12
N ARG A 74 -54.70 -9.23 -8.44
CA ARG A 74 -55.33 -8.31 -9.38
C ARG A 74 -56.83 -8.45 -9.17
N LYS A 75 -57.50 -7.37 -8.77
CA LYS A 75 -58.97 -7.31 -8.77
C LYS A 75 -59.44 -7.66 -10.18
N PRO A 76 -60.37 -8.62 -10.37
CA PRO A 76 -60.92 -8.89 -11.69
C PRO A 76 -61.62 -7.62 -12.19
N ALA A 77 -61.27 -7.20 -13.40
CA ALA A 77 -61.96 -6.13 -14.09
C ALA A 77 -63.27 -6.70 -14.64
N ARG A 78 -64.37 -6.33 -13.96
CA ARG A 78 -65.79 -6.35 -14.34
C ARG A 78 -66.41 -7.68 -14.77
#